data_AF-A0A356FEM7-F1
#
_entry.id   AF-A0A356FEM7-F1
#
_cell.length_a   1.000
_cell.length_b   1.000
_cell.length_c   1.000
_cell.angle_alpha   90.00
_cell.angle_beta   90.00
_cell.angle_gamma   90.00
#
_symmetry.space_group_name_H-M   'P 1'
#
loop_
_entity.id
_entity.type
_entity.pdbx_description
1 polymer ?
#
loop_
_entity_poly.entity_id
_entity_poly.type
_entity_poly.pdbx_seq_one_letter_code
_entity_poly.pdbx_strand_id
1 'polypeptide(L)'
;GEHYIELWGLSYPAYKKRRKLKESLYSKQGLKLIGLDACLFINKTIRQTELELDRIFSEYGLRTQRKRPYTLKAITQQVNYPWSEDVVIEHIREFMAKHGEFPTQKKLRKHGLSGLDARIHQFGGFRYFRRVLKEPQWQPPYKWTEEAVLERIKTLCHELGRFPKDCELGSDLKNAVHKNAVRNSKHLQKRDLNYFRELLGYEITKRSKGYWTPKNVEQELLAVIKRNNDEFPTNTRLREMKRSDLASGIQQAGGFNVWRKNLGYKVLQRSPGQITNEALIEELKLLIEKYGAIPKQKELREIAPAFLYAVTRRGGVRAFVGKLIEQGMYEEICKRFLSRPGGNRKSN
;
A
#
# COMPACT_ATOMS: atom_id res chain seq x y z
N GLY A 1 -8.31 49.06 -39.68
CA GLY A 1 -6.92 49.16 -39.20
C GLY A 1 -6.02 48.44 -40.17
N GLU A 2 -4.78 48.91 -40.34
CA GLU A 2 -3.83 48.35 -41.32
C GLU A 2 -3.21 47.01 -40.88
N HIS A 3 -3.46 46.60 -39.63
CA HIS A 3 -2.87 45.41 -39.01
C HIS A 3 -3.95 44.41 -38.63
N TYR A 4 -3.70 43.12 -38.89
CA TYR A 4 -4.52 42.00 -38.46
C TYR A 4 -3.70 41.05 -37.59
N ILE A 5 -4.19 40.71 -36.40
CA ILE A 5 -3.48 39.85 -35.45
C ILE A 5 -4.18 38.51 -35.41
N GLU A 6 -3.46 37.43 -35.67
CA GLU A 6 -4.02 36.07 -35.67
C GLU A 6 -3.18 35.11 -34.82
N LEU A 7 -3.85 34.39 -33.92
CA LEU A 7 -3.26 33.32 -33.12
C LEU A 7 -3.22 32.03 -33.94
N TRP A 8 -2.02 31.52 -34.20
CA TRP A 8 -1.84 30.28 -34.94
C TRP A 8 -1.74 29.08 -33.99
N GLY A 9 -2.74 28.19 -34.04
CA GLY A 9 -2.75 26.93 -33.29
C GLY A 9 -1.67 25.94 -33.76
N LEU A 10 -1.57 24.80 -33.06
CA LEU A 10 -0.55 23.77 -33.33
C LEU A 10 -0.53 23.31 -34.80
N SER A 11 0.70 23.12 -35.29
CA SER A 11 1.07 22.92 -36.70
C SER A 11 0.61 21.58 -37.29
N TYR A 12 -0.69 21.46 -37.59
CA TYR A 12 -1.22 20.33 -38.36
C TYR A 12 -1.11 20.60 -39.88
N PRO A 13 -0.86 19.60 -40.75
CA PRO A 13 -0.71 19.82 -42.20
C PRO A 13 -1.88 20.56 -42.86
N ALA A 14 -3.12 20.23 -42.48
CA ALA A 14 -4.33 20.91 -42.96
C ALA A 14 -4.38 22.40 -42.56
N TYR A 15 -3.79 22.74 -41.42
CA TYR A 15 -3.73 24.10 -40.89
C TYR A 15 -2.77 24.98 -41.71
N LYS A 16 -1.61 24.43 -42.11
CA LYS A 16 -0.64 25.14 -42.96
C LYS A 16 -1.26 25.60 -44.29
N LYS A 17 -2.10 24.77 -44.90
CA LYS A 17 -2.82 25.13 -46.14
C LYS A 17 -3.79 26.29 -45.92
N ARG A 18 -4.57 26.27 -44.82
CA ARG A 18 -5.50 27.36 -44.47
C ARG A 18 -4.78 28.66 -44.12
N ARG A 19 -3.65 28.58 -43.41
CA ARG A 19 -2.78 29.73 -43.09
C ARG A 19 -2.30 30.45 -44.35
N LYS A 20 -1.71 29.71 -45.31
CA LYS A 20 -1.25 30.29 -46.59
C LYS A 20 -2.38 30.99 -47.36
N LEU A 21 -3.58 30.41 -47.36
CA LEU A 21 -4.75 31.01 -48.00
C LEU A 21 -5.13 32.34 -47.33
N LYS A 22 -5.12 32.40 -45.99
CA LYS A 22 -5.39 33.63 -45.23
C LYS A 22 -4.31 34.69 -45.42
N GLU A 23 -3.04 34.30 -45.38
CA GLU A 23 -1.90 35.19 -45.66
C GLU A 23 -2.03 35.84 -47.05
N SER A 24 -2.38 35.05 -48.08
CA SER A 24 -2.64 35.58 -49.42
C SER A 24 -3.86 36.51 -49.47
N LEU A 25 -4.94 36.18 -48.76
CA LEU A 25 -6.13 37.01 -48.69
C LEU A 25 -5.84 38.37 -48.04
N TYR A 26 -5.15 38.38 -46.89
CA TYR A 26 -4.81 39.62 -46.19
C TYR A 26 -3.86 40.49 -47.00
N SER A 27 -2.87 39.87 -47.65
CA SER A 27 -1.94 40.59 -48.55
C SER A 27 -2.69 41.25 -49.72
N LYS A 28 -3.64 40.55 -50.36
CA LYS A 28 -4.47 41.12 -51.43
C LYS A 28 -5.33 42.31 -50.97
N GLN A 29 -5.66 42.38 -49.69
CA GLN A 29 -6.42 43.46 -49.08
C GLN A 29 -5.52 44.60 -48.54
N GLY A 30 -4.20 44.52 -48.73
CA GLY A 30 -3.25 45.51 -48.21
C GLY A 30 -3.08 45.48 -46.69
N LEU A 31 -3.47 44.39 -46.02
CA LEU A 31 -3.36 44.24 -44.58
C LEU A 31 -2.01 43.63 -44.18
N LYS A 32 -1.42 44.13 -43.10
CA LYS A 32 -0.22 43.57 -42.47
C LYS A 32 -0.63 42.53 -41.43
N LEU A 33 -0.31 41.26 -41.69
CA LEU A 33 -0.59 40.17 -40.76
C LEU A 33 0.51 40.05 -39.70
N ILE A 34 0.12 40.06 -38.42
CA ILE A 34 0.97 39.71 -37.28
C ILE A 34 0.58 38.30 -36.82
N GLY A 35 1.42 37.32 -37.14
CA GLY A 35 1.21 35.93 -36.77
C GLY A 35 1.76 35.61 -35.39
N LEU A 36 0.92 35.07 -34.50
CA LEU A 36 1.33 34.63 -33.17
C LEU A 36 1.37 33.10 -33.12
N ASP A 37 2.54 32.51 -33.29
CA ASP A 37 2.74 31.06 -33.38
C ASP A 37 2.66 30.35 -32.02
N ALA A 38 2.26 29.06 -32.01
CA ALA A 38 2.13 28.27 -30.78
C ALA A 38 3.42 28.22 -29.93
N CYS A 39 4.60 28.29 -30.56
CA CYS A 39 5.89 28.34 -29.87
C CYS A 39 6.07 29.59 -28.97
N LEU A 40 5.25 30.63 -29.18
CA LEU A 40 5.16 31.80 -28.32
C LEU A 40 4.64 31.46 -26.91
N PHE A 41 3.91 30.35 -26.78
CA PHE A 41 3.23 29.95 -25.55
C PHE A 41 3.81 28.67 -24.94
N ILE A 42 4.47 27.82 -25.73
CA ILE A 42 5.04 26.56 -25.27
C ILE A 42 6.31 26.83 -24.45
N ASN A 43 6.38 26.27 -23.24
CA ASN A 43 7.52 26.36 -22.33
C ASN A 43 7.92 27.80 -21.93
N LYS A 44 7.02 28.77 -22.08
CA LYS A 44 7.22 30.16 -21.62
C LYS A 44 6.29 30.46 -20.44
N THR A 45 6.80 31.23 -19.48
CA THR A 45 5.97 31.85 -18.43
C THR A 45 5.11 32.97 -19.03
N ILE A 46 4.00 33.33 -18.37
CA ILE A 46 3.17 34.47 -18.80
C ILE A 46 4.01 35.73 -19.04
N ARG A 47 4.93 36.04 -18.13
CA ARG A 47 5.81 37.21 -18.26
C ARG A 47 6.71 37.13 -19.49
N GLN A 48 7.24 35.94 -19.82
CA GLN A 48 8.07 35.75 -21.01
C GLN A 48 7.24 35.86 -22.30
N THR A 49 6.05 35.26 -22.33
CA THR A 49 5.11 35.42 -23.45
C THR A 49 4.71 36.88 -23.65
N GLU A 50 4.44 37.59 -22.55
CA GLU A 50 4.14 39.01 -22.54
C GLU A 50 5.28 39.87 -23.12
N LEU A 51 6.52 39.66 -22.68
CA LEU A 51 7.68 40.39 -23.21
C LEU A 51 7.88 40.11 -24.71
N GLU A 52 7.66 38.88 -25.14
CA GLU A 52 7.76 38.51 -26.55
C GLU A 52 6.63 39.14 -27.38
N LEU A 53 5.41 39.22 -26.84
CA LEU A 53 4.31 39.95 -27.48
C LEU A 53 4.61 41.44 -27.60
N ASP A 54 5.16 42.08 -26.56
CA ASP A 54 5.55 43.50 -26.62
C ASP A 54 6.61 43.73 -27.71
N ARG A 55 7.58 42.82 -27.82
CA ARG A 55 8.60 42.86 -28.86
C ARG A 55 7.96 42.75 -30.25
N ILE A 56 7.17 41.71 -30.48
CA ILE A 56 6.48 41.49 -31.76
C ILE A 56 5.64 42.71 -32.11
N PHE A 57 4.85 43.25 -31.19
CA PHE A 57 4.01 44.42 -31.48
C PHE A 57 4.81 45.70 -31.73
N SER A 58 5.93 45.90 -31.03
CA SER A 58 6.83 47.04 -31.25
C SER A 58 7.47 47.01 -32.64
N GLU A 59 7.80 45.84 -33.17
CA GLU A 59 8.34 45.66 -34.54
C GLU A 59 7.35 46.14 -35.62
N TYR A 60 6.05 46.18 -35.31
CA TYR A 60 4.99 46.71 -36.18
C TYR A 60 4.52 48.13 -35.79
N GLY A 61 5.25 48.81 -34.90
CA GLY A 61 4.89 50.16 -34.44
C GLY A 61 3.65 50.21 -33.56
N LEU A 62 3.19 49.08 -33.01
CA LEU A 62 2.03 49.01 -32.13
C LEU A 62 2.45 49.23 -30.68
N ARG A 63 1.80 50.19 -30.01
CA ARG A 63 2.01 50.43 -28.58
C ARG A 63 1.06 49.58 -27.74
N THR A 64 1.62 48.71 -26.91
CA THR A 64 0.85 47.90 -25.97
C THR A 64 0.52 48.70 -24.70
N GLN A 65 -0.77 48.89 -24.41
CA GLN A 65 -1.22 49.38 -23.10
C GLN A 65 -1.75 48.21 -22.28
N ARG A 66 -1.28 48.09 -21.04
CA ARG A 66 -1.69 47.02 -20.13
C ARG A 66 -2.41 47.60 -18.92
N LYS A 67 -3.65 47.19 -18.70
CA LYS A 67 -4.32 47.38 -17.40
C LYS A 67 -3.88 46.27 -16.46
N ARG A 68 -2.91 46.55 -15.58
CA ARG A 68 -2.53 45.61 -14.50
C ARG A 68 -3.56 45.69 -13.34
N PRO A 69 -3.70 44.63 -12.52
CA PRO A 69 -2.99 43.35 -12.56
C PRO A 69 -3.77 42.22 -13.26
N TYR A 70 -3.09 41.43 -14.11
CA TYR A 70 -3.58 40.14 -14.59
C TYR A 70 -2.90 39.03 -13.79
N THR A 71 -3.60 38.44 -12.84
CA THR A 71 -3.18 37.13 -12.32
C THR A 71 -3.77 36.04 -13.22
N LEU A 72 -3.08 34.90 -13.36
CA LEU A 72 -3.61 33.72 -14.07
C LEU A 72 -4.97 33.30 -13.46
N LYS A 73 -5.13 33.53 -12.16
CA LYS A 73 -6.39 33.41 -11.41
C LYS A 73 -7.47 34.40 -11.92
N ALA A 74 -7.16 35.67 -12.11
CA ALA A 74 -8.11 36.66 -12.64
C ALA A 74 -8.54 36.35 -14.08
N ILE A 75 -7.62 35.90 -14.94
CA ILE A 75 -7.94 35.50 -16.33
C ILE A 75 -8.83 34.25 -16.33
N THR A 76 -8.50 33.23 -15.53
CA THR A 76 -9.33 32.01 -15.43
C THR A 76 -10.68 32.24 -14.76
N GLN A 77 -10.80 33.25 -13.90
CA GLN A 77 -12.06 33.72 -13.30
C GLN A 77 -12.91 34.56 -14.26
N GLN A 78 -12.30 35.26 -15.21
CA GLN A 78 -13.04 36.04 -16.23
C GLN A 78 -13.56 35.19 -17.39
N VAL A 79 -12.84 34.12 -17.76
CA VAL A 79 -13.19 33.28 -18.92
C VAL A 79 -14.12 32.11 -18.54
N ASN A 80 -14.17 31.74 -17.25
CA ASN A 80 -15.22 30.85 -16.74
C ASN A 80 -16.37 31.69 -16.19
N TYR A 81 -17.59 31.45 -16.66
CA TYR A 81 -18.83 31.89 -16.02
C TYR A 81 -18.68 31.84 -14.49
N PRO A 82 -18.94 32.91 -13.73
CA PRO A 82 -18.58 33.00 -12.32
C PRO A 82 -19.45 32.05 -11.51
N TRP A 83 -19.01 30.81 -11.38
CA TRP A 83 -19.59 29.86 -10.43
C TRP A 83 -19.23 30.34 -9.03
N SER A 84 -20.16 31.06 -8.39
CA SER A 84 -20.17 31.24 -6.95
C SER A 84 -20.85 30.04 -6.29
N GLU A 85 -20.70 29.90 -4.97
CA GLU A 85 -21.45 28.91 -4.21
C GLU A 85 -22.97 29.09 -4.37
N ASP A 86 -23.44 30.34 -4.39
CA ASP A 86 -24.85 30.68 -4.60
C ASP A 86 -25.36 30.20 -5.97
N VAL A 87 -24.58 30.39 -7.03
CA VAL A 87 -24.92 29.90 -8.38
C VAL A 87 -24.99 28.37 -8.39
N VAL A 88 -24.09 27.67 -7.68
CA VAL A 88 -24.17 26.20 -7.55
C VAL A 88 -25.45 25.79 -6.81
N ILE A 89 -25.81 26.51 -5.74
CA ILE A 89 -27.05 26.29 -4.98
C ILE A 89 -28.29 26.47 -5.87
N GLU A 90 -28.34 27.53 -6.69
CA GLU A 90 -29.44 27.78 -7.62
C GLU A 90 -29.61 26.62 -8.61
N HIS A 91 -28.53 26.18 -9.27
CA HIS A 91 -28.60 25.06 -10.20
C HIS A 91 -28.98 23.73 -9.51
N ILE A 92 -28.58 23.52 -8.26
CA ILE A 92 -29.03 22.36 -7.47
C ILE A 92 -30.54 22.46 -7.21
N ARG A 93 -31.06 23.64 -6.85
CA ARG A 93 -32.49 23.87 -6.63
C ARG A 93 -33.31 23.68 -7.90
N GLU A 94 -32.84 24.19 -9.04
CA GLU A 94 -33.48 23.96 -10.35
C GLU A 94 -33.55 22.47 -10.68
N PHE A 95 -32.45 21.74 -10.45
CA PHE A 95 -32.43 20.30 -10.62
C PHE A 95 -33.46 19.61 -9.71
N MET A 96 -33.51 19.99 -8.43
CA MET A 96 -34.47 19.45 -7.46
C MET A 96 -35.91 19.78 -7.83
N ALA A 97 -36.20 21.00 -8.29
CA ALA A 97 -37.53 21.40 -8.75
C ALA A 97 -38.00 20.56 -9.95
N LYS A 98 -37.07 20.26 -10.86
CA LYS A 98 -37.37 19.46 -12.06
C LYS A 98 -37.51 17.96 -11.80
N HIS A 99 -36.77 17.42 -10.83
CA HIS A 99 -36.65 15.96 -10.63
C HIS A 99 -37.20 15.45 -9.29
N GLY A 100 -37.59 16.34 -8.38
CA GLY A 100 -38.14 16.01 -7.06
C GLY A 100 -37.12 15.43 -6.07
N GLU A 101 -35.82 15.48 -6.38
CA GLU A 101 -34.79 14.86 -5.56
C GLU A 101 -33.43 15.56 -5.68
N PHE A 102 -32.64 15.47 -4.63
CA PHE A 102 -31.29 16.03 -4.61
C PHE A 102 -30.35 15.30 -5.60
N PRO A 103 -29.55 16.03 -6.41
CA PRO A 103 -28.73 15.43 -7.45
C PRO A 103 -27.70 14.43 -6.91
N THR A 104 -27.44 13.39 -7.71
CA THR A 104 -26.28 12.50 -7.54
C THR A 104 -25.38 12.65 -8.75
N GLN A 105 -24.09 12.34 -8.61
CA GLN A 105 -23.15 12.35 -9.74
C GLN A 105 -23.67 11.55 -10.96
N LYS A 106 -24.23 10.36 -10.72
CA LYS A 106 -24.80 9.52 -11.79
C LYS A 106 -25.98 10.22 -12.50
N LYS A 107 -26.84 10.91 -11.74
CA LYS A 107 -28.00 11.64 -12.29
C LYS A 107 -27.55 12.87 -13.06
N LEU A 108 -26.63 13.68 -12.53
CA LEU A 108 -26.09 14.84 -13.24
C LEU A 108 -25.47 14.45 -14.58
N ARG A 109 -24.66 13.37 -14.62
CA ARG A 109 -24.09 12.84 -15.87
C ARG A 109 -25.16 12.36 -16.85
N LYS A 110 -26.18 11.63 -16.37
CA LYS A 110 -27.31 11.18 -17.20
C LYS A 110 -28.05 12.34 -17.88
N HIS A 111 -28.07 13.51 -17.24
CA HIS A 111 -28.72 14.72 -17.75
C HIS A 111 -27.76 15.71 -18.43
N GLY A 112 -26.50 15.32 -18.70
CA GLY A 112 -25.52 16.20 -19.36
C GLY A 112 -24.98 17.34 -18.48
N LEU A 113 -25.24 17.33 -17.18
CA LEU A 113 -24.85 18.35 -16.22
C LEU A 113 -23.50 18.05 -15.55
N SER A 114 -22.55 17.50 -16.30
CA SER A 114 -21.20 17.16 -15.79
C SER A 114 -20.42 18.39 -15.30
N GLY A 115 -20.73 19.58 -15.85
CA GLY A 115 -20.16 20.85 -15.36
C GLY A 115 -20.58 21.16 -13.93
N LEU A 116 -21.87 20.97 -13.59
CA LEU A 116 -22.37 21.16 -12.23
C LEU A 116 -21.75 20.14 -11.25
N ASP A 117 -21.58 18.88 -11.66
CA ASP A 117 -20.90 17.84 -10.85
C ASP A 117 -19.49 18.28 -10.43
N ALA A 118 -18.71 18.82 -11.38
CA ALA A 118 -17.36 19.31 -11.10
C ALA A 118 -17.38 20.49 -10.11
N ARG A 119 -18.33 21.42 -10.26
CA ARG A 119 -18.46 22.59 -9.37
C ARG A 119 -18.92 22.20 -7.97
N ILE A 120 -19.86 21.27 -7.85
CA ILE A 120 -20.27 20.72 -6.54
C ILE A 120 -19.05 20.18 -5.79
N HIS A 121 -18.18 19.41 -6.46
CA HIS A 121 -16.95 18.90 -5.83
C HIS A 121 -15.96 20.01 -5.45
N GLN A 122 -15.82 21.04 -6.30
CA GLN A 122 -14.95 22.18 -6.03
C GLN A 122 -15.33 22.92 -4.74
N PHE A 123 -16.62 23.04 -4.44
CA PHE A 123 -17.14 23.76 -3.27
C PHE A 123 -17.44 22.84 -2.06
N GLY A 124 -16.86 21.65 -1.99
CA GLY A 124 -16.95 20.77 -0.81
C GLY A 124 -17.80 19.50 -0.98
N GLY A 125 -18.32 19.26 -2.17
CA GLY A 125 -18.99 18.02 -2.58
C GLY A 125 -20.46 17.91 -2.17
N PHE A 126 -21.12 16.83 -2.61
CA PHE A 126 -22.56 16.64 -2.39
C PHE A 126 -22.98 16.65 -0.91
N ARG A 127 -22.13 16.15 0.00
CA ARG A 127 -22.43 16.17 1.44
C ARG A 127 -22.46 17.59 2.01
N TYR A 128 -21.60 18.48 1.51
CA TYR A 128 -21.60 19.88 1.90
C TYR A 128 -22.92 20.54 1.50
N PHE A 129 -23.27 20.48 0.21
CA PHE A 129 -24.50 21.10 -0.29
C PHE A 129 -25.78 20.50 0.27
N ARG A 130 -25.81 19.20 0.62
CA ARG A 130 -26.96 18.64 1.38
C ARG A 130 -27.15 19.32 2.72
N ARG A 131 -26.08 19.58 3.47
CA ARG A 131 -26.17 20.31 4.75
C ARG A 131 -26.60 21.75 4.56
N VAL A 132 -26.01 22.44 3.59
CA VAL A 132 -26.34 23.85 3.27
C VAL A 132 -27.83 23.99 2.89
N LEU A 133 -28.34 23.04 2.09
CA LEU A 133 -29.73 23.03 1.64
C LEU A 133 -30.70 22.36 2.62
N LYS A 134 -30.22 21.93 3.80
CA LYS A 134 -31.00 21.20 4.82
C LYS A 134 -31.70 19.94 4.29
N GLU A 135 -31.11 19.34 3.27
CA GLU A 135 -31.57 18.09 2.69
C GLU A 135 -31.11 16.90 3.54
N PRO A 136 -31.96 15.87 3.73
CA PRO A 136 -31.57 14.69 4.48
C PRO A 136 -30.30 14.09 3.87
N GLN A 137 -29.35 13.69 4.71
CA GLN A 137 -28.16 13.01 4.21
C GLN A 137 -28.58 11.73 3.50
N TRP A 138 -28.21 11.59 2.22
CA TRP A 138 -28.43 10.35 1.52
C TRP A 138 -27.57 9.27 2.16
N GLN A 139 -28.24 8.37 2.87
CA GLN A 139 -27.67 7.09 3.23
C GLN A 139 -28.27 6.08 2.26
N PRO A 140 -27.47 5.46 1.37
CA PRO A 140 -27.97 4.29 0.67
C PRO A 140 -28.40 3.28 1.74
N PRO A 141 -29.54 2.59 1.57
CA PRO A 141 -29.83 1.45 2.44
C PRO A 141 -28.59 0.56 2.45
N TYR A 142 -28.07 0.29 3.64
CA TYR A 142 -26.84 -0.46 3.75
C TYR A 142 -27.09 -1.86 3.19
N LYS A 143 -26.53 -2.13 2.00
CA LYS A 143 -26.78 -3.34 1.20
C LYS A 143 -26.51 -4.65 1.97
N TRP A 144 -25.72 -4.58 3.04
CA TRP A 144 -25.18 -5.76 3.72
C TRP A 144 -25.51 -5.79 5.20
N THR A 145 -26.80 -5.91 5.56
CA THR A 145 -27.15 -6.26 6.94
C THR A 145 -26.50 -7.59 7.36
N GLU A 146 -26.45 -7.88 8.65
CA GLU A 146 -25.87 -9.14 9.14
C GLU A 146 -26.58 -10.35 8.52
N GLU A 147 -27.91 -10.27 8.43
CA GLU A 147 -28.78 -11.27 7.83
C GLU A 147 -28.47 -11.43 6.34
N ALA A 148 -28.29 -10.33 5.61
CA ALA A 148 -27.93 -10.36 4.20
C ALA A 148 -26.54 -10.98 3.96
N VAL A 149 -25.58 -10.71 4.84
CA VAL A 149 -24.25 -11.35 4.80
C VAL A 149 -24.37 -12.83 5.11
N LEU A 150 -25.12 -13.20 6.15
CA LEU A 150 -25.33 -14.58 6.57
C LEU A 150 -25.98 -15.42 5.47
N GLU A 151 -27.08 -14.95 4.87
CA GLU A 151 -27.76 -15.62 3.76
C GLU A 151 -26.87 -15.78 2.53
N ARG A 152 -26.06 -14.76 2.22
CA ARG A 152 -25.11 -14.88 1.11
C ARG A 152 -24.01 -15.90 1.40
N ILE A 153 -23.51 -15.96 2.64
CA ILE A 153 -22.52 -16.97 3.05
C ILE A 153 -23.14 -18.37 3.02
N LYS A 154 -24.37 -18.56 3.50
CA LYS A 154 -25.10 -19.84 3.42
C LYS A 154 -25.21 -20.34 1.98
N THR A 155 -25.56 -19.44 1.05
CA THR A 155 -25.62 -19.77 -0.38
C THR A 155 -24.26 -20.25 -0.89
N LEU A 156 -23.17 -19.55 -0.56
CA LEU A 156 -21.81 -19.98 -0.92
C LEU A 156 -21.42 -21.31 -0.27
N CYS A 157 -21.83 -21.56 0.98
CA CYS A 157 -21.60 -22.85 1.64
C CYS A 157 -22.29 -23.99 0.89
N HIS A 158 -23.51 -23.77 0.41
CA HIS A 158 -24.23 -24.75 -0.38
C HIS A 158 -23.56 -25.01 -1.74
N GLU A 159 -23.15 -23.94 -2.45
CA GLU A 159 -22.45 -24.03 -3.73
C GLU A 159 -21.10 -24.76 -3.62
N LEU A 160 -20.35 -24.54 -2.54
CA LEU A 160 -19.01 -25.11 -2.36
C LEU A 160 -18.99 -26.47 -1.64
N GLY A 161 -20.11 -26.85 -1.01
CA GLY A 161 -20.16 -27.99 -0.08
C GLY A 161 -19.30 -27.83 1.18
N ARG A 162 -18.79 -26.61 1.46
CA ARG A 162 -17.97 -26.27 2.62
C ARG A 162 -18.02 -24.77 2.90
N PHE A 163 -17.58 -24.37 4.09
CA PHE A 163 -17.47 -22.96 4.43
C PHE A 163 -16.44 -22.23 3.52
N PRO A 164 -16.75 -21.04 2.97
CA PRO A 164 -15.86 -20.33 2.06
C PRO A 164 -14.59 -19.80 2.75
N LYS A 165 -13.50 -19.75 1.99
CA LYS A 165 -12.26 -19.05 2.34
C LYS A 165 -12.39 -17.56 2.01
N ASP A 166 -11.58 -16.73 2.66
CA ASP A 166 -11.60 -15.27 2.48
C ASP A 166 -11.26 -14.80 1.04
N CYS A 167 -10.58 -15.65 0.24
CA CYS A 167 -10.32 -15.38 -1.19
C CYS A 167 -11.47 -15.79 -2.11
N GLU A 168 -12.45 -16.57 -1.62
CA GLU A 168 -13.63 -17.02 -2.37
C GLU A 168 -14.80 -16.04 -2.20
N LEU A 169 -14.67 -15.10 -1.25
CA LEU A 169 -15.63 -14.01 -1.08
C LEU A 169 -15.40 -12.94 -2.15
N GLY A 170 -16.46 -12.59 -2.90
CA GLY A 170 -16.44 -11.40 -3.75
C GLY A 170 -16.09 -10.14 -2.94
N SER A 171 -15.47 -9.15 -3.58
CA SER A 171 -14.94 -7.94 -2.92
C SER A 171 -15.98 -7.21 -2.06
N ASP A 172 -17.22 -7.11 -2.52
CA ASP A 172 -18.35 -6.53 -1.78
C ASP A 172 -18.67 -7.28 -0.49
N LEU A 173 -18.87 -8.60 -0.58
CA LEU A 173 -19.20 -9.46 0.56
C LEU A 173 -18.03 -9.52 1.54
N LYS A 174 -16.81 -9.63 1.04
CA LYS A 174 -15.59 -9.58 1.84
C LYS A 174 -15.53 -8.28 2.64
N ASN A 175 -15.75 -7.14 1.97
CA ASN A 175 -15.79 -5.84 2.62
C ASN A 175 -16.93 -5.76 3.65
N ALA A 176 -18.10 -6.33 3.36
CA ALA A 176 -19.22 -6.36 4.29
C ALA A 176 -18.90 -7.16 5.56
N VAL A 177 -18.34 -8.36 5.41
CA VAL A 177 -17.88 -9.20 6.52
C VAL A 177 -16.91 -8.41 7.40
N HIS A 178 -15.89 -7.78 6.81
CA HIS A 178 -14.87 -7.05 7.59
C HIS A 178 -15.34 -5.68 8.12
N LYS A 179 -16.28 -4.98 7.45
CA LYS A 179 -16.77 -3.64 7.84
C LYS A 179 -17.96 -3.68 8.80
N ASN A 180 -18.76 -4.74 8.81
CA ASN A 180 -19.83 -4.93 9.80
C ASN A 180 -19.29 -5.00 11.24
N ALA A 181 -18.01 -5.34 11.41
CA ALA A 181 -17.32 -5.27 12.70
C ALA A 181 -17.20 -3.84 13.28
N VAL A 182 -17.30 -2.78 12.46
CA VAL A 182 -16.90 -1.42 12.86
C VAL A 182 -18.08 -0.49 13.16
N ARG A 183 -19.26 -0.72 12.57
CA ARG A 183 -20.34 0.29 12.58
C ARG A 183 -21.39 0.16 13.69
N ASN A 184 -21.69 -1.05 14.17
CA ASN A 184 -22.87 -1.27 15.02
C ASN A 184 -22.57 -1.75 16.44
N SER A 185 -21.31 -1.74 16.89
CA SER A 185 -20.99 -2.37 18.17
C SER A 185 -20.28 -1.43 19.14
N LYS A 186 -21.02 -0.96 20.13
CA LYS A 186 -20.48 -0.54 21.45
C LYS A 186 -19.71 -1.69 22.14
N HIS A 187 -19.87 -2.93 21.66
CA HIS A 187 -19.14 -4.10 22.15
C HIS A 187 -18.04 -4.50 21.15
N LEU A 188 -16.79 -4.48 21.60
CA LEU A 188 -15.57 -4.69 20.81
C LEU A 188 -15.40 -6.09 20.17
N GLN A 189 -16.47 -6.83 19.90
CA GLN A 189 -16.39 -8.13 19.23
C GLN A 189 -16.19 -7.93 17.73
N LYS A 190 -14.97 -8.22 17.30
CA LYS A 190 -14.54 -8.19 15.91
C LYS A 190 -15.30 -9.25 15.10
N ARG A 191 -16.36 -8.82 14.41
CA ARG A 191 -17.17 -9.67 13.51
C ARG A 191 -16.41 -9.93 12.23
N ASP A 192 -15.52 -10.93 12.23
CA ASP A 192 -14.81 -11.37 11.03
C ASP A 192 -15.46 -12.62 10.41
N LEU A 193 -14.79 -13.25 9.45
CA LEU A 193 -15.32 -14.44 8.81
C LEU A 193 -15.53 -15.61 9.77
N ASN A 194 -14.82 -15.68 10.91
CA ASN A 194 -15.05 -16.72 11.91
C ASN A 194 -16.33 -16.50 12.70
N TYR A 195 -16.76 -15.26 12.91
CA TYR A 195 -18.05 -14.97 13.54
C TYR A 195 -19.20 -15.63 12.77
N PHE A 196 -19.24 -15.44 11.45
CA PHE A 196 -20.24 -16.10 10.59
C PHE A 196 -20.06 -17.62 10.52
N ARG A 197 -18.82 -18.11 10.72
CA ARG A 197 -18.52 -19.54 10.75
C ARG A 197 -19.13 -20.22 11.98
N GLU A 198 -18.97 -19.60 13.14
CA GLU A 198 -19.59 -20.04 14.40
C GLU A 198 -21.12 -19.98 14.32
N LEU A 199 -21.68 -18.87 13.81
CA LEU A 199 -23.14 -18.72 13.63
C LEU A 199 -23.77 -19.81 12.76
N LEU A 200 -23.01 -20.33 11.79
CA LEU A 200 -23.46 -21.40 10.89
C LEU A 200 -23.05 -22.80 11.38
N GLY A 201 -22.47 -22.93 12.58
CA GLY A 201 -22.09 -24.22 13.16
C GLY A 201 -20.87 -24.89 12.52
N TYR A 202 -20.03 -24.15 11.79
CA TYR A 202 -18.80 -24.68 11.20
C TYR A 202 -17.61 -24.52 12.15
N GLU A 203 -16.66 -25.45 12.11
CA GLU A 203 -15.44 -25.37 12.92
C GLU A 203 -14.50 -24.25 12.47
N ILE A 204 -13.94 -23.49 13.42
CA ILE A 204 -12.95 -22.46 13.11
C ILE A 204 -11.63 -23.09 12.65
N THR A 205 -11.30 -22.87 11.38
CA THR A 205 -10.07 -23.38 10.77
C THR A 205 -8.86 -22.46 10.96
N LYS A 206 -9.08 -21.18 11.27
CA LYS A 206 -8.01 -20.19 11.45
C LYS A 206 -8.42 -19.12 12.43
N ARG A 207 -7.69 -19.00 13.54
CA ARG A 207 -7.92 -17.95 14.53
C ARG A 207 -7.58 -16.55 13.96
N SER A 208 -8.30 -15.54 14.44
CA SER A 208 -8.20 -14.16 13.96
C SER A 208 -6.88 -13.48 14.36
N LYS A 209 -6.49 -12.41 13.65
CA LYS A 209 -5.31 -11.62 14.01
C LYS A 209 -5.55 -10.96 15.38
N GLY A 210 -4.68 -11.28 16.35
CA GLY A 210 -4.76 -10.83 17.74
C GLY A 210 -5.17 -11.93 18.74
N TYR A 211 -5.67 -13.07 18.26
CA TYR A 211 -6.05 -14.19 19.14
C TYR A 211 -4.84 -14.83 19.83
N TRP A 212 -3.70 -14.92 19.14
CA TRP A 212 -2.50 -15.61 19.64
C TRP A 212 -1.72 -14.76 20.65
N THR A 213 -2.29 -14.59 21.84
CA THR A 213 -1.60 -14.10 23.03
C THR A 213 -0.86 -15.28 23.70
N PRO A 214 0.18 -15.03 24.53
CA PRO A 214 0.85 -16.11 25.26
C PRO A 214 -0.12 -17.01 26.03
N LYS A 215 -1.09 -16.42 26.75
CA LYS A 215 -2.13 -17.17 27.48
C LYS A 215 -2.95 -18.09 26.58
N ASN A 216 -3.36 -17.62 25.40
CA ASN A 216 -4.17 -18.43 24.48
C ASN A 216 -3.32 -19.51 23.79
N VAL A 217 -2.05 -19.21 23.48
CA VAL A 217 -1.11 -20.22 22.97
C VAL A 217 -0.92 -21.32 23.99
N GLU A 218 -0.70 -20.97 25.27
CA GLU A 218 -0.55 -21.93 26.37
C GLU A 218 -1.77 -22.85 26.49
N GLN A 219 -2.96 -22.28 26.59
CA GLN A 219 -4.21 -23.04 26.72
C GLN A 219 -4.43 -24.00 25.55
N GLU A 220 -4.29 -23.51 24.32
CA GLU A 220 -4.47 -24.31 23.11
C GLU A 220 -3.40 -25.39 22.95
N LEU A 221 -2.15 -25.07 23.33
CA LEU A 221 -1.03 -26.00 23.30
C LEU A 221 -1.20 -27.12 24.34
N LEU A 222 -1.62 -26.81 25.56
CA LEU A 222 -1.94 -27.82 26.59
C LEU A 222 -3.05 -28.78 26.13
N ALA A 223 -4.09 -28.25 25.49
CA ALA A 223 -5.15 -29.08 24.92
C ALA A 223 -4.62 -30.02 23.82
N VAL A 224 -3.69 -29.56 22.99
CA VAL A 224 -3.05 -30.39 21.96
C VAL A 224 -2.11 -31.43 22.57
N ILE A 225 -1.32 -31.06 23.58
CA ILE A 225 -0.42 -31.98 24.32
C ILE A 225 -1.23 -33.14 24.91
N LYS A 226 -2.35 -32.85 25.58
CA LYS A 226 -3.24 -33.87 26.13
C LYS A 226 -3.78 -34.82 25.05
N ARG A 227 -4.08 -34.30 23.85
CA ARG A 227 -4.49 -35.11 22.69
C ARG A 227 -3.34 -35.86 22.02
N ASN A 228 -2.11 -35.47 22.30
CA ASN A 228 -0.88 -36.03 21.74
C ASN A 228 -0.14 -36.90 22.78
N ASN A 229 -0.89 -37.62 23.62
CA ASN A 229 -0.35 -38.54 24.64
C ASN A 229 0.67 -37.88 25.57
N ASP A 230 0.41 -36.64 25.98
CA ASP A 230 1.28 -35.82 26.82
C ASP A 230 2.68 -35.58 26.23
N GLU A 231 2.86 -35.77 24.92
CA GLU A 231 4.07 -35.39 24.21
C GLU A 231 3.97 -33.99 23.60
N PHE A 232 5.04 -33.20 23.73
CA PHE A 232 5.10 -31.86 23.13
C PHE A 232 5.07 -31.96 21.59
N PRO A 233 4.06 -31.38 20.91
CA PRO A 233 3.86 -31.61 19.49
C PRO A 233 4.98 -30.98 18.64
N THR A 234 5.38 -31.68 17.58
CA THR A 234 6.25 -31.11 16.53
C THR A 234 5.42 -30.26 15.57
N ASN A 235 6.07 -29.42 14.75
CA ASN A 235 5.38 -28.67 13.70
C ASN A 235 4.69 -29.61 12.69
N THR A 236 5.34 -30.72 12.34
CA THR A 236 4.74 -31.76 11.49
C THR A 236 3.49 -32.34 12.13
N ARG A 237 3.55 -32.67 13.42
CA ARG A 237 2.40 -33.20 14.17
C ARG A 237 1.23 -32.21 14.22
N LEU A 238 1.51 -30.93 14.45
CA LEU A 238 0.48 -29.88 14.40
C LEU A 238 -0.18 -29.77 13.02
N ARG A 239 0.56 -29.97 11.92
CA ARG A 239 0.00 -29.96 10.56
C ARG A 239 -0.93 -31.17 10.32
N GLU A 240 -0.52 -32.36 10.76
CA GLU A 240 -1.35 -33.57 10.70
C GLU A 240 -2.67 -33.38 11.46
N MET A 241 -2.60 -32.74 12.64
CA MET A 241 -3.79 -32.39 13.44
C MET A 241 -4.58 -31.19 12.89
N LYS A 242 -4.23 -30.67 11.70
CA LYS A 242 -4.81 -29.47 11.07
C LYS A 242 -4.72 -28.21 11.95
N ARG A 243 -3.76 -28.15 12.89
CA ARG A 243 -3.46 -27.03 13.79
C ARG A 243 -2.25 -26.20 13.34
N SER A 244 -2.15 -25.96 12.04
CA SER A 244 -1.09 -25.09 11.47
C SER A 244 -1.19 -23.64 11.97
N ASP A 245 -2.39 -23.22 12.38
CA ASP A 245 -2.67 -21.94 13.02
C ASP A 245 -1.94 -21.81 14.37
N LEU A 246 -2.01 -22.85 15.21
CA LEU A 246 -1.31 -22.91 16.49
C LEU A 246 0.21 -22.92 16.31
N ALA A 247 0.73 -23.64 15.31
CA ALA A 247 2.16 -23.62 14.99
C ALA A 247 2.66 -22.20 14.68
N SER A 248 1.86 -21.42 13.94
CA SER A 248 2.14 -20.01 13.69
C SER A 248 2.04 -19.17 14.97
N GLY A 249 1.04 -19.41 15.81
CA GLY A 249 0.87 -18.75 17.11
C GLY A 249 2.07 -18.99 18.05
N ILE A 250 2.52 -20.23 18.18
CA ILE A 250 3.72 -20.62 18.94
C ILE A 250 4.95 -19.86 18.42
N GLN A 251 5.13 -19.82 17.09
CA GLN A 251 6.26 -19.12 16.48
C GLN A 251 6.24 -17.61 16.75
N GLN A 252 5.07 -16.98 16.69
CA GLN A 252 4.90 -15.56 17.01
C GLN A 252 5.15 -15.27 18.49
N ALA A 253 4.83 -16.21 19.37
CA ALA A 253 5.02 -16.13 20.82
C ALA A 253 6.38 -16.65 21.30
N GLY A 254 7.43 -16.58 20.47
CA GLY A 254 8.81 -16.92 20.86
C GLY A 254 9.34 -18.29 20.40
N GLY A 255 8.48 -19.12 19.79
CA GLY A 255 8.87 -20.38 19.17
C GLY A 255 8.81 -21.61 20.08
N PHE A 256 8.88 -22.79 19.46
CA PHE A 256 8.63 -24.09 20.12
C PHE A 256 9.50 -24.33 21.35
N ASN A 257 10.78 -23.94 21.31
CA ASN A 257 11.71 -24.20 22.40
C ASN A 257 11.47 -23.32 23.64
N VAL A 258 10.97 -22.08 23.46
CA VAL A 258 10.52 -21.25 24.57
C VAL A 258 9.34 -21.91 25.28
N TRP A 259 8.35 -22.36 24.49
CA TRP A 259 7.17 -23.03 25.02
C TRP A 259 7.48 -24.39 25.66
N ARG A 260 8.44 -25.16 25.12
CA ARG A 260 8.94 -26.38 25.78
C ARG A 260 9.48 -26.07 27.16
N LYS A 261 10.38 -25.07 27.26
CA LYS A 261 10.98 -24.67 28.54
C LYS A 261 9.91 -24.21 29.53
N ASN A 262 8.99 -23.35 29.10
CA ASN A 262 7.93 -22.81 29.96
C ASN A 262 7.01 -23.91 30.52
N LEU A 263 6.76 -24.96 29.75
CA LEU A 263 5.91 -26.09 30.15
C LEU A 263 6.69 -27.27 30.76
N GLY A 264 7.99 -27.12 31.04
CA GLY A 264 8.80 -28.18 31.68
C GLY A 264 9.24 -29.33 30.76
N TYR A 265 9.10 -29.20 29.45
CA TYR A 265 9.54 -30.20 28.48
C TYR A 265 11.02 -30.03 28.10
N LYS A 266 11.69 -31.16 27.79
CA LYS A 266 13.06 -31.17 27.28
C LYS A 266 13.14 -30.36 25.99
N VAL A 267 13.96 -29.32 26.00
CA VAL A 267 14.25 -28.50 24.82
C VAL A 267 14.97 -29.37 23.79
N LEU A 268 14.33 -29.64 22.65
CA LEU A 268 14.99 -30.31 21.53
C LEU A 268 16.12 -29.42 21.04
N GLN A 269 17.26 -30.03 20.70
CA GLN A 269 18.49 -29.32 20.33
C GLN A 269 18.19 -28.12 19.44
N ARG A 270 18.81 -26.99 19.81
CA ARG A 270 18.57 -25.70 19.17
C ARG A 270 18.69 -25.89 17.66
N SER A 271 17.62 -25.59 16.93
CA SER A 271 17.75 -25.45 15.49
C SER A 271 18.91 -24.47 15.23
N PRO A 272 19.80 -24.69 14.25
CA PRO A 272 21.01 -23.88 14.09
C PRO A 272 20.78 -22.36 14.00
N GLY A 273 19.56 -21.94 13.63
CA GLY A 273 19.15 -20.53 13.66
C GLY A 273 18.90 -19.95 15.06
N GLN A 274 18.64 -20.78 16.07
CA GLN A 274 18.36 -20.39 17.46
C GLN A 274 19.60 -20.39 18.38
N ILE A 275 20.75 -20.89 17.91
CA ILE A 275 21.99 -20.77 18.68
C ILE A 275 22.41 -19.31 18.60
N THR A 276 22.51 -18.57 19.70
CA THR A 276 22.91 -17.16 19.64
C THR A 276 24.40 -17.02 19.29
N ASN A 277 24.85 -15.83 18.93
CA ASN A 277 26.28 -15.65 18.63
C ASN A 277 27.13 -15.89 19.87
N GLU A 278 26.63 -15.52 21.04
CA GLU A 278 27.26 -15.69 22.35
C GLU A 278 27.40 -17.19 22.66
N ALA A 279 26.36 -17.98 22.42
CA ALA A 279 26.42 -19.43 22.62
C ALA A 279 27.42 -20.12 21.67
N LEU A 280 27.52 -19.66 20.42
CA LEU A 280 28.54 -20.15 19.49
C LEU A 280 29.95 -19.70 19.91
N ILE A 281 30.10 -18.50 20.47
CA ILE A 281 31.38 -18.04 21.02
C ILE A 281 31.80 -18.95 22.17
N GLU A 282 30.92 -19.20 23.16
CA GLU A 282 31.22 -20.10 24.28
C GLU A 282 31.56 -21.53 23.83
N GLU A 283 30.81 -22.07 22.86
CA GLU A 283 31.11 -23.40 22.31
C GLU A 283 32.48 -23.43 21.61
N LEU A 284 32.84 -22.36 20.88
CA LEU A 284 34.17 -22.24 20.28
C LEU A 284 35.29 -22.18 21.33
N LYS A 285 35.07 -21.49 22.48
CA LYS A 285 36.04 -21.46 23.59
C LYS A 285 36.32 -22.84 24.13
N LEU A 286 35.26 -23.61 24.42
CA LEU A 286 35.39 -24.99 24.91
C LEU A 286 36.15 -25.88 23.94
N LEU A 287 35.97 -25.68 22.63
CA LEU A 287 36.75 -26.39 21.61
C LEU A 287 38.22 -25.95 21.61
N ILE A 288 38.52 -24.66 21.75
CA ILE A 288 39.92 -24.17 21.83
C ILE A 288 40.62 -24.72 23.07
N GLU A 289 39.95 -24.68 24.23
CA GLU A 289 40.49 -25.20 25.50
C GLU A 289 40.76 -26.71 25.42
N LYS A 290 39.83 -27.46 24.83
CA LYS A 290 39.95 -28.92 24.70
C LYS A 290 41.07 -29.36 23.75
N TYR A 291 41.27 -28.65 22.64
CA TYR A 291 42.19 -29.07 21.57
C TYR A 291 43.47 -28.23 21.48
N GLY A 292 43.61 -27.20 22.32
CA GLY A 292 44.75 -26.27 22.31
C GLY A 292 44.88 -25.41 21.04
N ALA A 293 43.91 -25.50 20.12
CA ALA A 293 43.89 -24.80 18.85
C ALA A 293 42.47 -24.70 18.30
N ILE A 294 42.21 -23.72 17.44
CA ILE A 294 40.94 -23.60 16.70
C ILE A 294 40.84 -24.76 15.70
N PRO A 295 39.85 -25.67 15.83
CA PRO A 295 39.74 -26.81 14.93
C PRO A 295 39.43 -26.38 13.49
N LYS A 296 40.02 -27.08 12.51
CA LYS A 296 39.75 -26.88 11.08
C LYS A 296 38.32 -27.27 10.73
N GLN A 297 37.80 -26.78 9.60
CA GLN A 297 36.45 -27.14 9.15
C GLN A 297 36.23 -28.66 9.01
N LYS A 298 37.26 -29.42 8.60
CA LYS A 298 37.18 -30.90 8.54
C LYS A 298 37.05 -31.51 9.93
N GLU A 299 37.87 -31.07 10.87
CA GLU A 299 37.83 -31.51 12.28
C GLU A 299 36.49 -31.15 12.92
N LEU A 300 35.99 -29.92 12.73
CA LEU A 300 34.67 -29.49 13.22
C LEU A 300 33.52 -30.33 12.66
N ARG A 301 33.63 -30.86 11.44
CA ARG A 301 32.61 -31.75 10.87
C ARG A 301 32.52 -33.07 11.64
N GLU A 302 33.64 -33.55 12.15
CA GLU A 302 33.74 -34.81 12.89
C GLU A 302 33.37 -34.61 14.37
N ILE A 303 33.88 -33.53 15.00
CA ILE A 303 33.73 -33.33 16.45
C ILE A 303 32.50 -32.50 16.84
N ALA A 304 32.03 -31.60 15.98
CA ALA A 304 30.96 -30.64 16.30
C ALA A 304 30.16 -30.22 15.04
N PRO A 305 29.48 -31.16 14.35
CA PRO A 305 28.81 -30.89 13.08
C PRO A 305 27.70 -29.83 13.17
N ALA A 306 26.98 -29.78 14.31
CA ALA A 306 25.92 -28.80 14.55
C ALA A 306 26.47 -27.37 14.69
N PHE A 307 27.55 -27.21 15.46
CA PHE A 307 28.29 -25.96 15.59
C PHE A 307 28.80 -25.47 14.24
N LEU A 308 29.44 -26.36 13.46
CA LEU A 308 29.97 -26.01 12.15
C LEU A 308 28.86 -25.48 11.22
N TYR A 309 27.71 -26.15 11.18
CA TYR A 309 26.59 -25.71 10.36
C TYR A 309 26.07 -24.34 10.80
N ALA A 310 25.91 -24.11 12.10
CA ALA A 310 25.44 -22.82 12.64
C ALA A 310 26.41 -21.66 12.33
N VAL A 311 27.71 -21.89 12.54
CA VAL A 311 28.77 -20.90 12.27
C VAL A 311 28.93 -20.61 10.78
N THR A 312 28.83 -21.62 9.92
CA THR A 312 28.92 -21.45 8.45
C THR A 312 27.83 -20.50 7.92
N ARG A 313 26.61 -20.57 8.46
CA ARG A 313 25.51 -19.66 8.09
C ARG A 313 25.71 -18.21 8.55
N ARG A 314 26.71 -17.93 9.38
CA ARG A 314 26.97 -16.63 10.03
C ARG A 314 28.37 -16.09 9.74
N GLY A 315 28.90 -16.38 8.56
CA GLY A 315 30.21 -15.90 8.12
C GLY A 315 31.37 -16.87 8.37
N GLY A 316 31.09 -18.07 8.88
CA GLY A 316 32.09 -19.11 9.09
C GLY A 316 32.95 -18.91 10.34
N VAL A 317 33.83 -19.87 10.60
CA VAL A 317 34.64 -19.91 11.85
C VAL A 317 35.49 -18.66 12.01
N ARG A 318 36.02 -18.13 10.91
CA ARG A 318 36.80 -16.89 10.90
C ARG A 318 36.06 -15.68 11.48
N ALA A 319 34.76 -15.55 11.21
CA ALA A 319 33.96 -14.45 11.77
C ALA A 319 33.87 -14.52 13.30
N PHE A 320 33.77 -15.72 13.86
CA PHE A 320 33.72 -15.92 15.31
C PHE A 320 35.09 -15.81 15.98
N VAL A 321 36.15 -16.19 15.27
CA VAL A 321 37.54 -15.93 15.70
C VAL A 321 37.82 -14.43 15.79
N GLY A 322 37.33 -13.62 14.84
CA GLY A 322 37.40 -12.16 14.93
C GLY A 322 36.75 -11.61 16.20
N LYS A 323 35.55 -12.10 16.55
CA LYS A 323 34.85 -11.71 17.79
C LYS A 323 35.59 -12.11 19.05
N LEU A 324 36.29 -13.25 19.07
CA LEU A 324 37.14 -13.64 20.21
C LEU A 324 38.32 -12.66 20.39
N ILE A 325 38.93 -12.20 19.30
CA ILE A 325 39.99 -11.18 19.34
C ILE A 325 39.43 -9.85 19.87
N GLU A 326 38.26 -9.42 19.40
CA GLU A 326 37.59 -8.20 19.89
C GLU A 326 37.31 -8.26 21.40
N GLN A 327 37.10 -9.45 21.95
CA GLN A 327 36.92 -9.69 23.38
C GLN A 327 38.24 -9.92 24.14
N GLY A 328 39.40 -9.78 23.49
CA GLY A 328 40.71 -9.97 24.11
C GLY A 328 41.06 -11.41 24.47
N MET A 329 40.43 -12.40 23.83
CA MET A 329 40.59 -13.82 24.16
C MET A 329 41.39 -14.60 23.11
N TYR A 330 42.29 -15.47 23.58
CA TYR A 330 43.11 -16.38 22.77
C TYR A 330 43.87 -15.68 21.63
N GLU A 331 44.38 -14.47 21.85
CA GLU A 331 44.88 -13.58 20.80
C GLU A 331 45.94 -14.25 19.90
N GLU A 332 46.93 -14.93 20.49
CA GLU A 332 47.97 -15.64 19.73
C GLU A 332 47.41 -16.81 18.90
N ILE A 333 46.51 -17.61 19.47
CA ILE A 333 45.87 -18.75 18.80
C ILE A 333 45.01 -18.25 17.63
N CYS A 334 44.24 -17.19 17.86
CA CYS A 334 43.39 -16.55 16.88
C CYS A 334 44.22 -15.94 15.73
N LYS A 335 45.28 -15.18 16.04
CA LYS A 335 46.21 -14.62 15.04
C LYS A 335 46.86 -15.71 14.20
N ARG A 336 47.32 -16.80 14.83
CA ARG A 336 47.89 -17.97 14.13
C ARG A 336 46.88 -18.70 13.25
N PHE A 337 45.60 -18.74 13.64
CA PHE A 337 44.56 -19.33 12.80
C PHE A 337 44.23 -18.44 11.58
N LEU A 338 44.18 -17.13 11.77
CA LEU A 338 43.87 -16.17 10.70
C LEU A 338 45.00 -16.05 9.67
N SER A 339 46.28 -16.19 10.09
CA SER A 339 47.43 -16.14 9.18
C SER A 339 47.56 -17.34 8.24
N ARG A 340 46.82 -18.43 8.50
CA ARG A 340 46.80 -19.58 7.58
C ARG A 340 46.19 -19.13 6.24
N PRO A 341 46.82 -19.44 5.09
CA PRO A 341 46.24 -19.13 3.79
C PRO A 341 44.87 -19.80 3.73
N GLY A 342 43.82 -18.97 3.76
CA GLY A 342 42.48 -19.49 3.56
C GLY A 342 42.44 -19.98 2.13
N GLY A 343 42.04 -21.24 1.91
CA GLY A 343 41.72 -21.70 0.57
C GLY A 343 40.70 -20.71 0.00
N ASN A 344 41.19 -19.79 -0.82
CA ASN A 344 40.39 -18.74 -1.43
C ASN A 344 39.46 -19.48 -2.38
N ARG A 345 38.27 -19.83 -1.90
CA ARG A 345 37.18 -20.19 -2.79
C ARG A 345 36.89 -18.91 -3.55
N LYS A 346 37.46 -18.81 -4.75
CA LYS A 346 36.91 -17.93 -5.79
C LYS A 346 35.40 -18.19 -5.78
N SER A 347 34.65 -17.18 -5.37
CA SER A 347 33.20 -17.15 -5.52
C SER A 347 32.94 -17.13 -7.02
N ASN A 348 32.62 -18.31 -7.58
CA ASN A 348 31.94 -18.42 -8.87
C ASN A 348 30.44 -18.25 -8.64
#